data_AF-A0A9Q0NYU3-F1
#
_entry.id   AF-A0A9Q0NYU3-F1
#
_cell.length_a   1.000
_cell.length_b   1.000
_cell.length_c   1.000
_cell.angle_alpha   90.00
_cell.angle_beta   90.00
_cell.angle_gamma   90.00
#
_symmetry.space_group_name_H-M   'P 1'
#
loop_
_entity.id
_entity.type
_entity.pdbx_description
1 polymer ?
#
loop_
_entity_poly.entity_id
_entity_poly.type
_entity_poly.pdbx_seq_one_letter_code
_entity_poly.pdbx_strand_id
1 'polypeptide(L)'
;MGAINIYERPRIPIPFPVPDGDFTLLIGDWYKSSHKTLQAYLDSGRTLSFPDGVLINGQTYSTFSGDQGKTYMFRISNVGMSTSLNFRIQGHSMKLVEVEGSHTVQNMYDSLDVHVGQSVAVLVTLNQAPKDYYIIASSRFNRKNLTTTAILHYSNSRTPASGPLPAAPSYGFHGSMMQARTYRWNLTASAARPNPQGSYHYGKITPTKTIVLANSAPLINGKRRYAVNRFFQNDEITMQSWHLDGYDFWVIGYGNDQWTPAKRSLYNLDDALTRHTVQVYPKSWTAIYVSLDNQGNVEHEVCNMGKAVSWAAILSQSLDSSPQPCK
;
A
#
# COMPACT_ATOMS: atom_id res chain seq x y z
N MET A 1 1.21 11.19 12.92
CA MET A 1 0.16 10.25 12.46
C MET A 1 0.08 9.10 13.46
N GLY A 2 -1.10 8.49 13.58
CA GLY A 2 -1.34 7.37 14.49
C GLY A 2 -2.00 6.20 13.75
N ALA A 3 -2.12 5.05 14.40
CA ALA A 3 -2.81 3.88 13.86
C ALA A 3 -4.27 3.85 14.29
N ILE A 4 -5.12 3.28 13.43
CA ILE A 4 -6.49 2.92 13.77
C ILE A 4 -6.60 1.41 13.55
N ASN A 5 -6.76 0.67 14.64
CA ASN A 5 -6.94 -0.79 14.60
C ASN A 5 -8.43 -1.09 14.80
N ILE A 6 -9.04 -1.69 13.79
CA ILE A 6 -10.44 -2.15 13.86
C ILE A 6 -10.40 -3.65 14.13
N TYR A 7 -10.96 -4.05 15.27
CA TYR A 7 -11.07 -5.46 15.66
C TYR A 7 -12.40 -6.04 15.20
N GLU A 8 -12.42 -7.36 15.06
CA GLU A 8 -13.62 -8.10 14.71
C GLU A 8 -14.75 -7.89 15.72
N ARG A 9 -15.99 -8.00 15.23
CA ARG A 9 -17.14 -7.98 16.12
C ARG A 9 -17.21 -9.30 16.91
N PRO A 10 -17.69 -9.26 18.16
CA PRO A 10 -17.95 -10.49 18.90
C PRO A 10 -18.80 -11.46 18.07
N ARG A 11 -18.38 -12.73 17.99
CA ARG A 11 -19.04 -13.84 17.28
C ARG A 11 -18.88 -13.89 15.75
N ILE A 12 -18.08 -13.02 15.13
CA ILE A 12 -17.68 -13.20 13.74
C ILE A 12 -16.33 -13.92 13.72
N PRO A 13 -16.25 -15.16 13.17
CA PRO A 13 -14.98 -15.86 13.13
C PRO A 13 -14.03 -15.21 12.12
N ILE A 14 -12.77 -15.06 12.53
CA ILE A 14 -11.65 -14.69 11.67
C ILE A 14 -11.11 -15.92 10.94
N PRO A 15 -10.57 -15.78 9.70
CA PRO A 15 -10.11 -16.91 8.90
C PRO A 15 -8.75 -17.49 9.34
N PHE A 16 -8.26 -17.14 10.52
CA PHE A 16 -7.01 -17.61 11.12
C PHE A 16 -7.17 -17.76 12.64
N PRO A 17 -6.31 -18.55 13.31
CA PRO A 17 -6.31 -18.65 14.76
C PRO A 17 -6.10 -17.28 15.42
N VAL A 18 -6.75 -17.05 16.56
CA VAL A 18 -6.59 -15.82 17.34
C VAL A 18 -5.12 -15.69 17.77
N PRO A 19 -4.44 -14.58 17.44
CA PRO A 19 -3.06 -14.35 17.87
C PRO A 19 -2.98 -14.10 19.38
N ASP A 20 -1.82 -14.38 19.98
CA ASP A 20 -1.55 -14.15 21.41
C ASP A 20 -1.43 -12.65 21.76
N GLY A 21 -1.32 -11.79 20.75
CA GLY A 21 -1.32 -10.34 20.87
C GLY A 21 -1.04 -9.68 19.53
N ASP A 22 -1.08 -8.35 19.49
CA ASP A 22 -0.77 -7.59 18.29
C ASP A 22 0.17 -6.40 18.56
N PHE A 23 0.95 -6.08 17.53
CA PHE A 23 1.86 -4.94 17.51
C PHE A 23 1.47 -4.00 16.39
N THR A 24 1.54 -2.71 16.68
CA THR A 24 1.33 -1.65 15.70
C THR A 24 2.67 -1.06 15.27
N LEU A 25 2.92 -1.06 13.96
CA LEU A 25 4.16 -0.62 13.34
C LEU A 25 3.85 0.42 12.26
N LEU A 26 4.13 1.67 12.58
CA LEU A 26 4.11 2.78 11.64
C LEU A 26 5.51 2.93 11.04
N ILE A 27 5.67 2.55 9.79
CA ILE A 27 6.93 2.71 9.06
C ILE A 27 6.82 3.92 8.14
N GLY A 28 7.87 4.72 8.02
CA GLY A 28 7.80 5.92 7.20
C GLY A 28 9.16 6.54 6.93
N ASP A 29 9.24 7.32 5.88
CA ASP A 29 10.40 8.16 5.61
C ASP A 29 10.38 9.43 6.48
N TRP A 30 11.56 10.00 6.69
CA TRP A 30 11.75 11.17 7.54
C TRP A 30 12.61 12.23 6.84
N TYR A 31 12.29 13.48 7.10
CA TYR A 31 12.97 14.66 6.57
C TYR A 31 13.46 15.52 7.73
N LYS A 32 14.70 16.03 7.65
CA LYS A 32 15.23 17.03 8.57
C LYS A 32 14.59 18.41 8.33
N SER A 33 14.21 18.69 7.09
CA SER A 33 13.53 19.94 6.73
C SER A 33 12.12 20.00 7.31
N SER A 34 11.70 21.20 7.72
CA SER A 34 10.35 21.41 8.24
C SER A 34 9.27 21.18 7.18
N HIS A 35 8.07 20.76 7.60
CA HIS A 35 6.94 20.58 6.69
C HIS A 35 6.61 21.86 5.89
N LYS A 36 6.79 23.05 6.47
CA LYS A 36 6.59 24.34 5.77
C LYS A 36 7.59 24.54 4.64
N THR A 37 8.84 24.14 4.86
CA THR A 37 9.89 24.20 3.84
C THR A 37 9.61 23.21 2.72
N LEU A 38 9.21 21.98 3.06
CA LEU A 38 8.83 20.95 2.09
C LEU A 38 7.62 21.38 1.26
N GLN A 39 6.62 21.99 1.90
CA GLN A 39 5.46 22.58 1.23
C GLN A 39 5.88 23.69 0.26
N ALA A 40 6.73 24.63 0.69
CA ALA A 40 7.21 25.71 -0.17
C ALA A 40 7.99 25.18 -1.40
N TYR A 41 8.75 24.08 -1.25
CA TYR A 41 9.38 23.43 -2.40
C TYR A 41 8.34 22.93 -3.41
N LEU A 42 7.30 22.24 -2.94
CA LEU A 42 6.21 21.75 -3.79
C LEU A 42 5.45 22.89 -4.45
N ASP A 43 5.14 23.95 -3.72
CA ASP A 43 4.44 25.12 -4.22
C ASP A 43 5.25 25.87 -5.28
N SER A 44 6.58 25.84 -5.18
CA SER A 44 7.50 26.35 -6.21
C SER A 44 7.62 25.46 -7.45
N GLY A 45 6.91 24.33 -7.50
CA GLY A 45 6.95 23.37 -8.61
C GLY A 45 8.11 22.39 -8.56
N ARG A 46 8.90 22.37 -7.48
CA ARG A 46 9.99 21.40 -7.26
C ARG A 46 9.44 20.12 -6.63
N THR A 47 10.08 18.99 -6.89
CA THR A 47 9.77 17.74 -6.20
C THR A 47 10.41 17.71 -4.82
N LEU A 48 9.84 16.96 -3.87
CA LEU A 48 10.52 16.73 -2.59
C LEU A 48 11.90 16.12 -2.80
N SER A 49 12.81 16.49 -1.91
CA SER A 49 14.13 15.89 -1.84
C SER A 49 14.03 14.40 -1.49
N PHE A 50 15.15 13.71 -1.64
CA PHE A 50 15.28 12.38 -1.07
C PHE A 50 15.16 12.48 0.47
N PRO A 51 14.45 11.55 1.14
CA PRO A 51 14.36 11.57 2.60
C PRO A 51 15.72 11.38 3.27
N ASP A 52 15.84 11.90 4.49
CA ASP A 52 17.06 11.82 5.30
C ASP A 52 17.17 10.47 6.03
N GLY A 53 16.04 9.81 6.29
CA GLY A 53 16.00 8.54 7.02
C GLY A 53 14.68 7.80 6.85
N VAL A 54 14.62 6.61 7.48
CA VAL A 54 13.40 5.82 7.67
C VAL A 54 13.26 5.57 9.16
N LEU A 55 12.04 5.60 9.67
CA LEU A 55 11.72 5.39 11.09
C LEU A 55 10.68 4.27 11.23
N ILE A 56 10.74 3.58 12.38
CA ILE A 56 9.69 2.68 12.86
C ILE A 56 9.11 3.35 14.11
N ASN A 57 7.79 3.51 14.15
CA ASN A 57 7.05 4.19 15.22
C ASN A 57 7.58 5.60 15.57
N GLY A 58 8.16 6.30 14.59
CA GLY A 58 8.73 7.64 14.77
C GLY A 58 9.96 7.70 15.68
N GLN A 59 10.56 6.55 16.01
CA GLN A 59 11.69 6.43 16.93
C GLN A 59 12.91 5.86 16.20
N THR A 60 14.10 6.17 16.72
CA THR A 60 15.36 5.58 16.27
C THR A 60 15.58 4.17 16.83
N TYR A 61 14.97 3.87 17.97
CA TYR A 61 15.01 2.57 18.63
C TYR A 61 13.60 2.18 19.04
N SER A 62 13.14 1.02 18.62
CA SER A 62 11.86 0.46 19.03
C SER A 62 12.05 -1.01 19.37
N THR A 63 11.35 -1.47 20.41
CA THR A 63 11.41 -2.85 20.88
C THR A 63 9.99 -3.40 20.96
N PHE A 64 9.80 -4.61 20.45
CA PHE A 64 8.56 -5.37 20.50
C PHE A 64 8.85 -6.67 21.24
N SER A 65 8.15 -6.91 22.35
CA SER A 65 8.44 -8.03 23.25
C SER A 65 7.36 -9.10 23.15
N GLY A 66 7.75 -10.36 23.00
CA GLY A 66 6.82 -11.49 22.95
C GLY A 66 7.42 -12.77 23.51
N ASP A 67 6.55 -13.74 23.77
CA ASP A 67 6.91 -15.04 24.34
C ASP A 67 7.26 -16.04 23.23
N GLN A 68 8.30 -16.84 23.49
CA GLN A 68 8.71 -17.89 22.57
C GLN A 68 7.58 -18.92 22.36
N GLY A 69 7.37 -19.33 21.11
CA GLY A 69 6.34 -20.26 20.68
C GLY A 69 4.96 -19.61 20.45
N LYS A 70 4.77 -18.36 20.84
CA LYS A 70 3.52 -17.61 20.62
C LYS A 70 3.48 -16.94 19.26
N THR A 71 2.29 -16.64 18.78
CA THR A 71 2.05 -16.02 17.48
C THR A 71 1.43 -14.64 17.66
N TYR A 72 2.10 -13.62 17.13
CA TYR A 72 1.65 -12.24 17.23
C TYR A 72 1.27 -11.69 15.86
N MET A 73 0.32 -10.76 15.84
CA MET A 73 -0.08 -10.03 14.65
C MET A 73 0.67 -8.71 14.56
N PHE A 74 1.44 -8.53 13.49
CA PHE A 74 2.13 -7.27 13.19
C PHE A 74 1.28 -6.49 12.19
N ARG A 75 0.69 -5.38 12.65
CA ARG A 75 -0.07 -4.43 11.84
C ARG A 75 0.88 -3.34 11.36
N ILE A 76 1.23 -3.38 10.08
CA ILE A 76 2.27 -2.55 9.48
C ILE A 76 1.63 -1.56 8.51
N SER A 77 1.83 -0.27 8.76
CA SER A 77 1.30 0.80 7.91
C SER A 77 2.44 1.70 7.43
N ASN A 78 2.53 1.93 6.13
CA ASN A 78 3.48 2.90 5.58
C ASN A 78 2.86 4.31 5.59
N VAL A 79 3.24 5.07 6.61
CA VAL A 79 2.83 6.46 6.85
C VAL A 79 3.85 7.48 6.32
N GLY A 80 4.81 7.02 5.52
CA GLY A 80 5.75 7.90 4.83
C GLY A 80 5.06 8.77 3.79
N MET A 81 5.81 9.71 3.23
CA MET A 81 5.35 10.58 2.18
C MET A 81 5.76 10.07 0.80
N SER A 82 7.00 9.60 0.62
CA SER A 82 7.58 9.38 -0.71
C SER A 82 8.02 7.95 -1.01
N THR A 83 8.41 7.21 0.02
CA THR A 83 9.22 6.01 -0.16
C THR A 83 8.43 4.73 0.16
N SER A 84 8.48 3.78 -0.76
CA SER A 84 8.04 2.41 -0.47
C SER A 84 9.10 1.68 0.35
N LEU A 85 8.65 0.87 1.30
CA LEU A 85 9.51 0.25 2.30
C LEU A 85 9.37 -1.26 2.22
N ASN A 86 10.49 -1.97 2.25
CA ASN A 86 10.51 -3.40 2.47
C ASN A 86 10.60 -3.68 3.96
N PHE A 87 9.66 -4.47 4.47
CA PHE A 87 9.58 -4.94 5.84
C PHE A 87 9.99 -6.41 5.92
N ARG A 88 10.79 -6.77 6.93
CA ARG A 88 11.20 -8.15 7.22
C ARG A 88 11.66 -8.30 8.65
N ILE A 89 11.63 -9.53 9.15
CA ILE A 89 12.10 -9.88 10.50
C ILE A 89 13.18 -10.95 10.36
N GLN A 90 14.32 -10.75 11.01
CA GLN A 90 15.46 -11.66 10.96
C GLN A 90 15.06 -13.05 11.45
N GLY A 91 15.19 -14.06 10.57
CA GLY A 91 14.91 -15.45 10.92
C GLY A 91 13.43 -15.81 11.07
N HIS A 92 12.50 -14.93 10.69
CA HIS A 92 11.05 -15.19 10.84
C HIS A 92 10.32 -14.96 9.52
N SER A 93 9.64 -16.00 9.05
CA SER A 93 8.66 -15.87 7.96
C SER A 93 7.35 -15.30 8.51
N MET A 94 6.64 -14.57 7.65
CA MET A 94 5.45 -13.80 7.98
C MET A 94 4.27 -14.31 7.17
N LYS A 95 3.17 -14.64 7.82
CA LYS A 95 1.93 -15.06 7.15
C LYS A 95 1.03 -13.86 6.90
N LEU A 96 0.81 -13.48 5.66
CA LEU A 96 -0.10 -12.39 5.32
C LEU A 96 -1.55 -12.80 5.55
N VAL A 97 -2.26 -12.03 6.38
CA VAL A 97 -3.66 -12.32 6.73
C VAL A 97 -4.62 -11.19 6.38
N GLU A 98 -4.10 -9.96 6.26
CA GLU A 98 -4.91 -8.79 5.94
C GLU A 98 -4.10 -7.80 5.10
N VAL A 99 -4.78 -7.17 4.14
CA VAL A 99 -4.28 -6.01 3.41
C VAL A 99 -5.42 -5.01 3.37
N GLU A 100 -5.18 -3.81 3.91
CA GLU A 100 -6.10 -2.68 3.83
C GLU A 100 -7.53 -3.01 4.34
N GLY A 101 -7.62 -3.78 5.44
CA GLY A 101 -8.90 -4.20 6.05
C GLY A 101 -9.56 -5.41 5.38
N SER A 102 -8.95 -5.97 4.33
CA SER A 102 -9.47 -7.13 3.59
C SER A 102 -8.70 -8.40 3.92
N HIS A 103 -9.42 -9.46 4.30
CA HIS A 103 -8.81 -10.76 4.60
C HIS A 103 -8.29 -11.44 3.34
N THR A 104 -7.01 -11.81 3.35
CA THR A 104 -6.35 -12.42 2.20
C THR A 104 -6.36 -13.95 2.28
N VAL A 105 -6.20 -14.60 1.13
CA VAL A 105 -5.66 -15.97 1.10
C VAL A 105 -4.27 -15.94 1.73
N GLN A 106 -4.03 -16.85 2.67
CA GLN A 106 -2.87 -16.76 3.56
C GLN A 106 -1.62 -17.32 2.90
N ASN A 107 -0.76 -16.42 2.44
CA ASN A 107 0.55 -16.74 1.88
C ASN A 107 1.67 -16.42 2.88
N MET A 108 2.78 -17.16 2.78
CA MET A 108 3.98 -16.94 3.58
C MET A 108 4.98 -16.06 2.82
N TYR A 109 5.60 -15.11 3.51
CA TYR A 109 6.61 -14.19 2.97
C TYR A 109 7.77 -14.02 3.94
N ASP A 110 9.00 -13.97 3.42
CA ASP A 110 10.18 -13.62 4.22
C ASP A 110 10.40 -12.09 4.27
N SER A 111 9.84 -11.37 3.30
CA SER A 111 9.81 -9.92 3.27
C SER A 111 8.62 -9.41 2.48
N LEU A 112 8.15 -8.20 2.78
CA LEU A 112 7.02 -7.57 2.12
C LEU A 112 7.37 -6.14 1.72
N ASP A 113 7.16 -5.78 0.46
CA ASP A 113 7.11 -4.38 0.06
C ASP A 113 5.75 -3.78 0.48
N VAL A 114 5.80 -2.71 1.29
CA VAL A 114 4.65 -1.94 1.77
C VAL A 114 4.77 -0.52 1.24
N HIS A 115 3.81 -0.11 0.42
CA HIS A 115 3.83 1.15 -0.29
C HIS A 115 3.14 2.26 0.49
N VAL A 116 3.46 3.53 0.18
CA VAL A 116 2.89 4.69 0.86
C VAL A 116 1.36 4.64 0.82
N GLY A 117 0.73 4.78 2.00
CA GLY A 117 -0.72 4.70 2.19
C GLY A 117 -1.25 3.30 2.48
N GLN A 118 -0.45 2.24 2.27
CA GLN A 118 -0.90 0.87 2.51
C GLN A 118 -0.73 0.44 3.96
N SER A 119 -1.66 -0.41 4.39
CA SER A 119 -1.59 -1.15 5.65
C SER A 119 -1.72 -2.64 5.38
N VAL A 120 -0.90 -3.44 6.04
CA VAL A 120 -0.91 -4.91 5.97
C VAL A 120 -0.83 -5.51 7.36
N ALA A 121 -1.46 -6.66 7.59
CA ALA A 121 -1.29 -7.43 8.81
C ALA A 121 -0.70 -8.81 8.51
N VAL A 122 0.33 -9.16 9.27
CA VAL A 122 0.98 -10.47 9.19
C VAL A 122 1.02 -11.17 10.53
N LEU A 123 0.85 -12.49 10.53
CA LEU A 123 1.09 -13.32 11.71
C LEU A 123 2.54 -13.81 11.71
N VAL A 124 3.18 -13.71 12.86
CA VAL A 124 4.57 -14.13 13.08
C VAL A 124 4.64 -14.98 14.33
N THR A 125 5.10 -16.21 14.19
CA THR A 125 5.34 -17.13 15.32
C THR A 125 6.78 -16.97 15.80
N LEU A 126 6.97 -16.76 17.10
CA LEU A 126 8.29 -16.56 17.73
C LEU A 126 8.94 -17.92 18.00
N ASN A 127 9.26 -18.63 16.93
CA ASN A 127 9.71 -20.02 16.97
C ASN A 127 11.24 -20.20 16.91
N GLN A 128 12.00 -19.12 16.98
CA GLN A 128 13.46 -19.18 16.88
C GLN A 128 14.10 -19.40 18.27
N ALA A 129 15.42 -19.61 18.30
CA ALA A 129 16.18 -19.75 19.55
C ALA A 129 16.01 -18.50 20.46
N PRO A 130 16.10 -18.63 21.80
CA PRO A 130 15.81 -17.55 22.75
C PRO A 130 16.92 -16.48 22.76
N LYS A 131 16.93 -15.65 21.72
CA LYS A 131 17.75 -14.45 21.55
C LYS A 131 16.87 -13.35 20.94
N ASP A 132 17.38 -12.13 20.91
CA ASP A 132 16.69 -11.04 20.23
C ASP A 132 16.95 -11.09 18.72
N TYR A 133 16.03 -10.53 17.93
CA TYR A 133 16.10 -10.51 16.47
C TYR A 133 15.86 -9.10 15.93
N TYR A 134 16.46 -8.79 14.79
CA TYR A 134 16.20 -7.50 14.14
C TYR A 134 14.86 -7.53 13.37
N ILE A 135 14.06 -6.49 13.56
CA ILE A 135 13.00 -6.07 12.63
C ILE A 135 13.60 -4.99 11.73
N ILE A 136 13.41 -5.10 10.42
CA ILE A 136 14.08 -4.24 9.46
C ILE A 136 13.05 -3.59 8.54
N ALA A 137 13.16 -2.27 8.37
CA ALA A 137 12.48 -1.53 7.32
C ALA A 137 13.53 -0.83 6.44
N SER A 138 13.48 -1.04 5.14
CA SER A 138 14.43 -0.44 4.19
C SER A 138 13.76 0.14 2.96
N SER A 139 14.24 1.28 2.49
CA SER A 139 13.74 1.94 1.27
C SER A 139 13.87 1.07 0.03
N ARG A 140 12.87 1.10 -0.83
CA ARG A 140 12.82 0.42 -2.13
C ARG A 140 12.78 1.42 -3.28
N PHE A 141 13.28 1.00 -4.45
CA PHE A 141 13.24 1.74 -5.72
C PHE A 141 13.93 3.11 -5.69
N ASN A 142 14.93 3.25 -4.82
CA ASN A 142 15.61 4.50 -4.52
C ASN A 142 17.11 4.37 -4.75
N ARG A 143 17.76 5.42 -5.29
CA ARG A 143 19.22 5.41 -5.54
C ARG A 143 20.07 5.12 -4.31
N LYS A 144 19.60 5.54 -3.13
CA LYS A 144 20.25 5.30 -1.84
C LYS A 144 19.36 4.40 -1.01
N ASN A 145 19.96 3.36 -0.43
CA ASN A 145 19.28 2.49 0.52
C ASN A 145 19.31 3.14 1.91
N LEU A 146 18.15 3.54 2.40
CA LEU A 146 17.93 3.89 3.79
C LEU A 146 17.43 2.65 4.51
N THR A 147 18.00 2.33 5.67
CA THR A 147 17.60 1.18 6.48
C THR A 147 17.47 1.63 7.92
N THR A 148 16.44 1.14 8.59
CA THR A 148 16.24 1.30 10.02
C THR A 148 15.91 -0.05 10.64
N THR A 149 16.22 -0.19 11.93
CA THR A 149 16.07 -1.44 12.66
C THR A 149 15.33 -1.22 13.97
N ALA A 150 14.48 -2.17 14.32
CA ALA A 150 13.89 -2.34 15.64
C ALA A 150 14.27 -3.72 16.19
N ILE A 151 14.00 -3.95 17.48
CA ILE A 151 14.30 -5.20 18.17
C ILE A 151 13.01 -5.99 18.41
N LEU A 152 12.99 -7.24 17.99
CA LEU A 152 12.05 -8.25 18.47
C LEU A 152 12.70 -8.96 19.66
N HIS A 153 12.25 -8.60 20.86
CA HIS A 153 12.75 -9.14 22.11
C HIS A 153 11.93 -10.38 22.51
N TYR A 154 12.63 -11.50 22.70
CA TYR A 154 12.02 -12.69 23.27
C TYR A 154 12.04 -12.57 24.79
N SER A 155 10.93 -12.79 25.48
CA SER A 155 10.83 -12.60 26.95
C SER A 155 11.82 -13.45 27.76
N ASN A 156 12.27 -14.58 27.22
CA ASN A 156 13.28 -15.46 27.81
C ASN A 156 14.71 -15.23 27.28
N SER A 157 14.92 -14.21 26.44
CA SER A 157 16.22 -13.87 25.86
C SER A 157 17.13 -13.19 26.87
N ARG A 158 18.41 -13.57 26.83
CA ARG A 158 19.53 -12.85 27.48
C ARG A 158 20.58 -12.41 26.48
N THR A 159 20.34 -12.66 25.19
CA THR A 159 21.32 -12.46 24.13
C THR A 159 20.79 -11.42 23.16
N PRO A 160 21.49 -10.28 22.99
CA PRO A 160 21.10 -9.25 22.04
C PRO A 160 21.06 -9.76 20.59
N ALA A 161 20.35 -9.02 19.76
CA ALA A 161 20.28 -9.28 18.33
C ALA A 161 21.68 -9.19 17.72
N SER A 162 22.03 -10.17 16.89
CA SER A 162 23.37 -10.33 16.34
C SER A 162 23.31 -11.03 14.97
N GLY A 163 24.42 -10.97 14.24
CA GLY A 163 24.54 -11.50 12.88
C GLY A 163 24.13 -10.51 11.80
N PRO A 164 24.22 -10.92 10.52
CA PRO A 164 23.91 -10.05 9.40
C PRO A 164 22.42 -9.73 9.33
N LEU A 165 22.09 -8.50 8.94
CA LEU A 165 20.73 -8.13 8.59
C LEU A 165 20.32 -8.88 7.31
N PRO A 166 19.11 -9.45 7.24
CA PRO A 166 18.58 -10.02 6.01
C PRO A 166 18.66 -8.99 4.88
N ALA A 167 19.14 -9.40 3.70
CA ALA A 167 19.23 -8.52 2.56
C ALA A 167 17.83 -8.06 2.12
N ALA A 168 17.72 -6.79 1.71
CA ALA A 168 16.52 -6.33 1.04
C ALA A 168 16.40 -7.01 -0.34
N PRO A 169 15.18 -7.18 -0.89
CA PRO A 169 15.02 -7.71 -2.24
C PRO A 169 15.78 -6.87 -3.27
N SER A 170 16.18 -7.50 -4.38
CA SER A 170 16.92 -6.85 -5.47
C SER A 170 16.22 -5.59 -5.98
N TYR A 171 16.98 -4.63 -6.52
CA TYR A 171 16.51 -3.27 -6.87
C TYR A 171 15.27 -3.22 -7.80
N GLY A 172 14.98 -4.31 -8.52
CA GLY A 172 13.86 -4.39 -9.45
C GLY A 172 12.49 -4.30 -8.79
N PHE A 173 11.57 -3.60 -9.45
CA PHE A 173 10.15 -3.54 -9.07
C PHE A 173 9.36 -4.79 -9.46
N HIS A 174 9.91 -5.63 -10.34
CA HIS A 174 9.23 -6.84 -10.80
C HIS A 174 8.81 -7.77 -9.65
N GLY A 175 9.70 -8.01 -8.68
CA GLY A 175 9.37 -8.82 -7.50
C GLY A 175 8.23 -8.23 -6.66
N SER A 176 8.19 -6.89 -6.53
CA SER A 176 7.10 -6.18 -5.86
C SER A 176 5.78 -6.31 -6.62
N MET A 177 5.80 -6.18 -7.95
CA MET A 177 4.61 -6.39 -8.78
C MET A 177 4.11 -7.83 -8.69
N MET A 178 5.01 -8.82 -8.65
CA MET A 178 4.63 -10.21 -8.46
C MET A 178 4.03 -10.43 -7.07
N GLN A 179 4.61 -9.85 -6.01
CA GLN A 179 4.02 -9.85 -4.67
C GLN A 179 2.60 -9.27 -4.70
N ALA A 180 2.38 -8.11 -5.32
CA ALA A 180 1.05 -7.51 -5.43
C ALA A 180 0.03 -8.42 -6.15
N ARG A 181 0.46 -9.19 -7.17
CA ARG A 181 -0.39 -10.18 -7.86
C ARG A 181 -0.73 -11.40 -7.00
N THR A 182 0.08 -11.72 -5.99
CA THR A 182 -0.20 -12.83 -5.06
C THR A 182 -1.27 -12.47 -4.03
N TYR A 183 -1.66 -11.20 -3.91
CA TYR A 183 -2.73 -10.80 -3.01
C TYR A 183 -4.08 -11.19 -3.61
N ARG A 184 -4.73 -12.16 -2.96
CA ARG A 184 -6.03 -12.71 -3.34
C ARG A 184 -6.95 -12.59 -2.15
N TRP A 185 -8.21 -12.26 -2.39
CA TRP A 185 -9.22 -12.21 -1.35
C TRP A 185 -9.58 -13.64 -0.91
N ASN A 186 -9.55 -13.91 0.39
CA ASN A 186 -10.23 -15.09 0.90
C ASN A 186 -11.76 -14.91 0.89
N LEU A 187 -12.41 -15.36 -0.19
CA LEU A 187 -13.86 -15.26 -0.37
C LEU A 187 -14.69 -16.06 0.64
N THR A 188 -14.07 -16.91 1.46
CA THR A 188 -14.75 -17.66 2.53
C THR A 188 -14.69 -16.97 3.89
N ALA A 189 -13.88 -15.92 4.02
CA ALA A 189 -13.73 -15.19 5.26
C ALA A 189 -14.95 -14.28 5.53
N SER A 190 -15.51 -14.38 6.73
CA SER A 190 -16.61 -13.55 7.26
C SER A 190 -17.96 -13.75 6.53
N ALA A 191 -18.86 -14.52 7.17
CA ALA A 191 -20.13 -15.02 6.65
C ALA A 191 -21.26 -13.98 6.39
N ALA A 192 -21.01 -12.67 6.51
CA ALA A 192 -22.05 -11.65 6.37
C ALA A 192 -21.58 -10.46 5.53
N ARG A 193 -21.86 -10.49 4.22
CA ARG A 193 -21.82 -9.28 3.37
C ARG A 193 -22.97 -9.31 2.34
N PRO A 194 -24.16 -8.81 2.70
CA PRO A 194 -25.18 -8.47 1.72
C PRO A 194 -24.77 -7.14 1.07
N ASN A 195 -24.07 -7.21 -0.05
CA ASN A 195 -24.16 -6.14 -1.05
C ASN A 195 -25.52 -6.33 -1.77
N PRO A 196 -26.38 -5.30 -1.90
CA PRO A 196 -27.54 -5.31 -2.79
C PRO A 196 -27.26 -5.74 -4.25
N GLN A 197 -26.02 -5.66 -4.75
CA GLN A 197 -25.66 -6.09 -6.12
C GLN A 197 -24.94 -7.44 -6.24
N GLY A 198 -24.84 -8.24 -5.17
CA GLY A 198 -24.81 -9.72 -5.22
C GLY A 198 -24.03 -10.47 -6.31
N SER A 199 -22.91 -9.95 -6.85
CA SER A 199 -22.09 -10.71 -7.80
C SER A 199 -20.68 -10.90 -7.26
N TYR A 200 -20.43 -12.11 -6.78
CA TYR A 200 -19.12 -12.65 -6.41
C TYR A 200 -18.16 -12.77 -7.60
N HIS A 201 -18.66 -12.52 -8.81
CA HIS A 201 -17.89 -12.56 -10.05
C HIS A 201 -18.03 -11.20 -10.73
N TYR A 202 -17.20 -10.24 -10.35
CA TYR A 202 -17.16 -8.94 -11.04
C TYR A 202 -16.79 -9.09 -12.52
N GLY A 203 -16.13 -10.17 -12.93
CA GLY A 203 -15.97 -10.52 -14.35
C GLY A 203 -17.28 -10.79 -15.09
N LYS A 204 -18.37 -11.12 -14.38
CA LYS A 204 -19.73 -11.28 -14.95
C LYS A 204 -20.53 -9.97 -14.95
N ILE A 205 -20.05 -8.93 -14.27
CA ILE A 205 -20.68 -7.60 -14.29
C ILE A 205 -20.21 -6.89 -15.56
N THR A 206 -21.14 -6.45 -16.40
CA THR A 206 -20.80 -5.65 -17.57
C THR A 206 -20.38 -4.24 -17.11
N PRO A 207 -19.14 -3.79 -17.38
CA PRO A 207 -18.72 -2.45 -16.96
C PRO A 207 -19.55 -1.37 -17.67
N THR A 208 -20.28 -0.54 -16.90
CA THR A 208 -21.11 0.54 -17.45
C THR A 208 -20.29 1.64 -18.10
N LYS A 209 -19.11 1.93 -17.54
CA LYS A 209 -18.18 2.95 -18.04
C LYS A 209 -16.75 2.49 -17.75
N THR A 210 -15.88 2.56 -18.76
CA THR A 210 -14.44 2.42 -18.52
C THR A 210 -13.87 3.81 -18.33
N ILE A 211 -13.61 4.20 -17.09
CA ILE A 211 -12.87 5.42 -16.79
C ILE A 211 -11.40 5.08 -16.77
N VAL A 212 -10.67 6.00 -17.36
CA VAL A 212 -9.45 5.76 -18.05
C VAL A 212 -8.61 6.89 -17.40
N LEU A 213 -7.68 6.54 -16.48
CA LEU A 213 -6.91 7.44 -15.57
C LEU A 213 -5.34 7.39 -15.65
N ALA A 214 -4.67 7.97 -16.65
CA ALA A 214 -3.18 7.97 -16.76
C ALA A 214 -2.54 9.25 -16.25
N ASN A 215 -1.36 9.15 -15.68
CA ASN A 215 -0.67 10.31 -15.13
C ASN A 215 0.33 10.90 -16.12
N SER A 216 0.23 12.21 -16.36
CA SER A 216 1.33 13.00 -16.93
C SER A 216 1.71 14.11 -15.94
N ALA A 217 2.98 14.50 -15.90
CA ALA A 217 3.49 15.55 -15.00
C ALA A 217 3.87 16.85 -15.73
N PRO A 218 3.00 17.46 -16.57
CA PRO A 218 3.33 18.68 -17.29
C PRO A 218 3.57 19.87 -16.36
N LEU A 219 4.41 20.80 -16.79
CA LEU A 219 4.44 22.13 -16.21
C LEU A 219 3.30 22.96 -16.82
N ILE A 220 2.36 23.40 -15.98
CA ILE A 220 1.27 24.30 -16.36
C ILE A 220 1.43 25.57 -15.50
N ASN A 221 1.69 26.70 -16.16
CA ASN A 221 1.97 28.00 -15.52
C ASN A 221 3.14 27.94 -14.52
N GLY A 222 4.24 27.26 -14.88
CA GLY A 222 5.42 27.09 -14.02
C GLY A 222 5.24 26.13 -12.84
N LYS A 223 4.02 25.64 -12.59
CA LYS A 223 3.72 24.64 -11.57
C LYS A 223 3.61 23.27 -12.21
N ARG A 224 4.29 22.27 -11.65
CA ARG A 224 4.09 20.88 -12.09
C ARG A 224 2.70 20.41 -11.66
N ARG A 225 1.88 20.00 -12.63
CA ARG A 225 0.55 19.46 -12.40
C ARG A 225 0.52 18.01 -12.85
N TYR A 226 -0.18 17.16 -12.10
CA TYR A 226 -0.42 15.78 -12.48
C TYR A 226 -1.83 15.69 -13.06
N ALA A 227 -1.94 15.28 -14.32
CA ALA A 227 -3.22 15.19 -15.03
C ALA A 227 -3.61 13.74 -15.27
N VAL A 228 -4.91 13.45 -15.21
CA VAL A 228 -5.49 12.09 -15.27
C VAL A 228 -6.13 11.84 -16.63
N ASN A 229 -5.61 10.88 -17.41
CA ASN A 229 -6.09 10.54 -18.75
C ASN A 229 -5.69 9.14 -19.21
N ARG A 230 -6.53 8.15 -18.99
CA ARG A 230 -6.71 6.91 -19.76
C ARG A 230 -6.57 5.49 -19.16
N PHE A 231 -5.77 5.19 -18.16
CA PHE A 231 -5.84 3.97 -17.29
C PHE A 231 -4.71 4.21 -16.28
N PHE A 232 -4.59 3.51 -15.15
CA PHE A 232 -3.40 3.69 -14.31
C PHE A 232 -2.15 3.23 -15.09
N GLN A 233 -1.65 4.06 -15.99
CA GLN A 233 -0.44 3.94 -16.78
C GLN A 233 0.57 4.82 -16.11
N ASN A 234 1.75 4.26 -15.96
CA ASN A 234 2.88 5.01 -15.50
C ASN A 234 3.93 5.02 -16.61
N ASP A 235 3.98 6.13 -17.33
CA ASP A 235 5.00 6.40 -18.34
C ASP A 235 6.30 6.92 -17.72
N GLU A 236 6.33 7.12 -16.40
CA GLU A 236 7.53 7.55 -15.69
C GLU A 236 8.42 6.36 -15.33
N ILE A 237 9.63 6.68 -14.89
CA ILE A 237 10.62 5.73 -14.37
C ILE A 237 10.52 5.56 -12.84
N THR A 238 9.61 6.30 -12.21
CA THR A 238 9.36 6.29 -10.78
C THR A 238 8.01 5.66 -10.51
N MET A 239 7.89 4.91 -9.42
CA MET A 239 6.61 4.33 -9.03
C MET A 239 5.58 5.43 -8.73
N GLN A 240 4.30 5.11 -8.84
CA GLN A 240 3.19 5.94 -8.39
C GLN A 240 2.33 5.16 -7.39
N SER A 241 1.69 5.85 -6.44
CA SER A 241 0.77 5.27 -5.46
C SER A 241 -0.49 6.13 -5.50
N TRP A 242 -1.63 5.50 -5.67
CA TRP A 242 -2.91 6.16 -5.86
C TRP A 242 -3.85 5.72 -4.77
N HIS A 243 -4.51 6.70 -4.15
CA HIS A 243 -5.50 6.49 -3.12
C HIS A 243 -6.84 7.08 -3.57
N LEU A 244 -7.92 6.35 -3.32
CA LEU A 244 -9.28 6.81 -3.62
C LEU A 244 -10.06 6.95 -2.31
N ASP A 245 -10.40 8.18 -1.96
CA ASP A 245 -11.15 8.46 -0.74
C ASP A 245 -12.62 8.04 -0.87
N GLY A 246 -13.18 7.49 0.20
CA GLY A 246 -14.61 7.17 0.28
C GLY A 246 -15.06 5.92 -0.50
N TYR A 247 -14.13 5.20 -1.11
CA TYR A 247 -14.38 3.98 -1.88
C TYR A 247 -13.31 2.92 -1.65
N ASP A 248 -13.76 1.66 -1.61
CA ASP A 248 -12.88 0.52 -1.87
C ASP A 248 -12.97 0.15 -3.37
N PHE A 249 -11.86 -0.32 -3.92
CA PHE A 249 -11.79 -0.81 -5.30
C PHE A 249 -11.07 -2.16 -5.37
N TRP A 250 -11.44 -2.99 -6.34
CA TRP A 250 -10.79 -4.25 -6.64
C TRP A 250 -9.60 -4.02 -7.54
N VAL A 251 -8.40 -4.44 -7.13
CA VAL A 251 -7.24 -4.42 -8.04
C VAL A 251 -7.20 -5.69 -8.86
N ILE A 252 -7.60 -5.56 -10.12
CA ILE A 252 -7.85 -6.71 -11.01
C ILE A 252 -6.64 -7.03 -11.88
N GLY A 253 -5.64 -6.17 -12.00
CA GLY A 253 -4.50 -6.50 -12.84
C GLY A 253 -3.33 -5.54 -12.73
N TYR A 254 -2.15 -6.09 -12.97
CA TYR A 254 -0.90 -5.36 -13.14
C TYR A 254 -0.24 -5.85 -14.42
N GLY A 255 0.53 -5.02 -15.10
CA GLY A 255 1.40 -5.51 -16.15
C GLY A 255 2.43 -4.48 -16.60
N ASN A 256 3.48 -4.98 -17.22
CA ASN A 256 4.50 -4.13 -17.81
C ASN A 256 3.98 -3.51 -19.12
N ASP A 257 4.71 -2.49 -19.57
CA ASP A 257 4.54 -1.78 -20.82
C ASP A 257 3.23 -0.98 -20.89
N GLN A 258 2.87 -0.55 -22.10
CA GLN A 258 1.62 0.13 -22.35
C GLN A 258 0.44 -0.84 -22.25
N TRP A 259 -0.62 -0.40 -21.60
CA TRP A 259 -1.87 -1.14 -21.60
C TRP A 259 -2.47 -1.21 -23.01
N THR A 260 -3.01 -2.39 -23.37
CA THR A 260 -3.82 -2.59 -24.57
C THR A 260 -5.06 -3.40 -24.21
N PRO A 261 -6.17 -3.33 -24.99
CA PRO A 261 -7.36 -4.14 -24.74
C PRO A 261 -7.10 -5.65 -24.59
N ALA A 262 -6.08 -6.19 -25.27
CA ALA A 262 -5.68 -7.59 -25.17
C ALA A 262 -5.18 -7.97 -23.76
N LYS A 263 -4.63 -7.01 -22.98
CA LYS A 263 -4.15 -7.22 -21.61
C LYS A 263 -5.28 -7.53 -20.62
N ARG A 264 -6.55 -7.35 -20.99
CA ARG A 264 -7.71 -7.79 -20.17
C ARG A 264 -7.70 -9.29 -19.90
N SER A 265 -7.06 -10.08 -20.76
CA SER A 265 -6.81 -11.51 -20.52
C SER A 265 -5.98 -11.80 -19.26
N LEU A 266 -5.25 -10.81 -18.74
CA LEU A 266 -4.43 -10.92 -17.54
C LEU A 266 -5.18 -10.52 -16.26
N TYR A 267 -6.46 -10.15 -16.37
CA TYR A 267 -7.23 -9.69 -15.22
C TYR A 267 -7.60 -10.86 -14.31
N ASN A 268 -7.38 -10.66 -13.02
CA ASN A 268 -8.00 -11.45 -11.98
C ASN A 268 -9.44 -10.95 -11.76
N LEU A 269 -10.40 -11.74 -12.20
CA LEU A 269 -11.83 -11.42 -12.09
C LEU A 269 -12.59 -12.34 -11.12
N ASP A 270 -11.86 -13.18 -10.38
CA ASP A 270 -12.43 -14.20 -9.51
C ASP A 270 -12.39 -13.80 -8.03
N ASP A 271 -11.22 -13.40 -7.53
CA ASP A 271 -10.93 -13.14 -6.11
C ASP A 271 -9.93 -11.96 -5.94
N ALA A 272 -9.99 -10.97 -6.83
CA ALA A 272 -9.27 -9.72 -6.70
C ALA A 272 -9.54 -9.10 -5.32
N LEU A 273 -8.48 -8.65 -4.66
CA LEU A 273 -8.57 -8.06 -3.34
C LEU A 273 -9.13 -6.64 -3.42
N THR A 274 -10.02 -6.27 -2.50
CA THR A 274 -10.41 -4.87 -2.25
C THR A 274 -9.33 -4.08 -1.54
N ARG A 275 -9.14 -2.85 -1.98
CA ARG A 275 -8.07 -1.96 -1.59
C ARG A 275 -8.55 -0.52 -1.64
N HIS A 276 -7.86 0.36 -0.93
CA HIS A 276 -8.00 1.81 -1.07
C HIS A 276 -6.72 2.47 -1.62
N THR A 277 -5.59 1.76 -1.63
CA THR A 277 -4.34 2.26 -2.22
C THR A 277 -3.72 1.27 -3.20
N VAL A 278 -3.37 1.75 -4.39
CA VAL A 278 -2.77 0.93 -5.46
C VAL A 278 -1.52 1.57 -6.05
N GLN A 279 -0.54 0.74 -6.41
CA GLN A 279 0.68 1.20 -7.04
C GLN A 279 0.61 1.00 -8.54
N VAL A 280 1.20 1.96 -9.24
CA VAL A 280 1.47 1.87 -10.67
C VAL A 280 2.96 1.87 -10.84
N TYR A 281 3.52 0.70 -11.14
CA TYR A 281 4.96 0.52 -11.25
C TYR A 281 5.54 1.29 -12.45
N PRO A 282 6.85 1.62 -12.44
CA PRO A 282 7.50 2.29 -13.57
C PRO A 282 7.22 1.58 -14.90
N LYS A 283 6.94 2.34 -15.97
CA LYS A 283 6.71 1.82 -17.34
C LYS A 283 5.71 0.66 -17.39
N SER A 284 4.67 0.73 -16.56
CA SER A 284 3.71 -0.34 -16.33
C SER A 284 2.29 0.21 -16.20
N TRP A 285 1.32 -0.69 -16.24
CA TRP A 285 -0.09 -0.40 -16.03
C TRP A 285 -0.66 -1.14 -14.82
N THR A 286 -1.75 -0.61 -14.29
CA THR A 286 -2.59 -1.23 -13.26
C THR A 286 -4.06 -1.03 -13.62
N ALA A 287 -4.89 -2.02 -13.31
CA ALA A 287 -6.31 -1.98 -13.59
C ALA A 287 -7.08 -2.22 -12.29
N ILE A 288 -8.12 -1.41 -12.08
CA ILE A 288 -9.04 -1.54 -10.95
C ILE A 288 -10.48 -1.61 -11.44
N TYR A 289 -11.36 -2.20 -10.63
CA TYR A 289 -12.80 -1.99 -10.68
C TYR A 289 -13.26 -1.29 -9.42
N VAL A 290 -14.22 -0.38 -9.56
CA VAL A 290 -14.80 0.38 -8.44
C VAL A 290 -16.30 0.53 -8.69
N SER A 291 -17.09 0.40 -7.62
CA SER A 291 -18.51 0.76 -7.63
C SER A 291 -18.63 2.21 -7.17
N LEU A 292 -19.29 3.06 -7.96
CA LEU A 292 -19.49 4.48 -7.66
C LEU A 292 -20.93 4.72 -7.17
N ASP A 293 -21.30 4.09 -6.06
CA ASP A 293 -22.63 4.14 -5.44
C ASP A 293 -22.69 5.01 -4.17
N ASN A 294 -21.58 5.63 -3.77
CA ASN A 294 -21.56 6.54 -2.64
C ASN A 294 -22.09 7.93 -3.02
N GLN A 295 -23.11 8.41 -2.32
CA GLN A 295 -23.73 9.72 -2.57
C GLN A 295 -22.94 10.90 -1.95
N GLY A 296 -21.77 10.64 -1.37
CA GLY A 296 -20.85 11.69 -0.94
C GLY A 296 -20.15 12.38 -2.12
N ASN A 297 -19.98 13.69 -2.06
CA ASN A 297 -19.12 14.41 -2.99
C ASN A 297 -17.71 13.79 -2.97
N VAL A 298 -17.18 13.38 -4.12
CA VAL A 298 -15.79 12.93 -4.28
C VAL A 298 -14.89 14.16 -4.16
N GLU A 299 -14.50 14.54 -2.95
CA GLU A 299 -13.71 15.76 -2.74
C GLU A 299 -12.19 15.57 -2.93
N HIS A 300 -11.66 14.34 -2.85
CA HIS A 300 -10.22 14.11 -2.86
C HIS A 300 -9.80 12.79 -3.54
N GLU A 301 -8.98 12.88 -4.59
CA GLU A 301 -8.12 11.79 -5.07
C GLU A 301 -6.68 12.20 -4.73
N VAL A 302 -5.91 11.34 -4.06
CA VAL A 302 -4.53 11.68 -3.66
C VAL A 302 -3.56 10.68 -4.28
N CYS A 303 -2.70 11.16 -5.18
CA CYS A 303 -1.50 10.44 -5.57
C CYS A 303 -0.49 10.53 -4.42
N ASN A 304 -0.46 9.48 -3.60
CA ASN A 304 0.32 9.40 -2.37
C ASN A 304 1.76 8.97 -2.68
N MET A 305 2.46 9.85 -3.40
CA MET A 305 3.91 9.90 -3.33
C MET A 305 4.27 11.35 -3.12
N GLY A 306 5.26 11.63 -2.27
CA GLY A 306 5.84 12.94 -1.98
C GLY A 306 6.47 13.61 -3.20
N LYS A 307 6.12 13.19 -4.41
CA LYS A 307 6.33 13.91 -5.66
C LYS A 307 5.03 14.54 -6.19
N ALA A 308 3.87 14.31 -5.55
CA ALA A 308 2.53 14.64 -6.01
C ALA A 308 1.59 15.19 -4.92
N VAL A 309 2.10 15.81 -3.85
CA VAL A 309 1.24 16.67 -3.02
C VAL A 309 1.12 18.04 -3.70
N SER A 310 0.23 18.10 -4.68
CA SER A 310 -0.32 19.34 -5.22
C SER A 310 -1.62 18.99 -5.95
N TRP A 311 -2.73 19.14 -5.23
CA TRP A 311 -4.09 19.36 -5.76
C TRP A 311 -4.45 18.53 -7.00
N ALA A 312 -4.93 17.30 -6.79
CA ALA A 312 -5.84 16.68 -7.76
C ALA A 312 -7.26 17.08 -7.37
N ALA A 313 -7.76 18.14 -8.00
CA ALA A 313 -9.19 18.36 -8.11
C ALA A 313 -9.67 17.51 -9.29
N ILE A 314 -10.55 16.54 -9.05
CA ILE A 314 -11.35 15.97 -10.12
C ILE A 314 -12.43 16.99 -10.43
N LEU A 315 -12.45 17.46 -11.67
CA LEU A 315 -13.65 18.08 -12.24
C LEU A 315 -14.68 16.95 -12.41
N SER A 316 -15.60 16.81 -11.46
CA SER A 316 -16.89 16.21 -11.76
C SER A 316 -17.63 17.21 -12.68
N GLN A 317 -17.49 17.04 -13.99
CA GLN A 317 -18.57 17.52 -14.84
C GLN A 317 -19.77 16.65 -14.53
N SER A 318 -20.70 17.23 -13.79
CA SER A 318 -22.06 16.73 -13.62
C SER A 318 -22.57 16.21 -14.97
N LEU A 319 -23.00 14.96 -14.97
CA LEU A 319 -23.85 14.39 -16.01
C LEU A 319 -25.16 15.17 -16.02
N ASP A 320 -25.19 16.30 -16.73
CA ASP A 320 -26.33 16.90 -17.43
C ASP A 320 -26.06 18.38 -17.68
N SER A 321 -25.51 18.68 -18.86
CA SER A 321 -25.90 19.83 -19.69
C SER A 321 -24.93 19.99 -20.86
N SER A 322 -25.51 20.13 -22.04
CA SER A 322 -24.85 20.38 -23.32
C SER A 322 -23.91 21.60 -23.30
N PRO A 323 -22.85 21.61 -24.11
CA PRO A 323 -21.85 22.67 -24.11
C PRO A 323 -22.40 23.99 -24.67
N GLN A 324 -22.20 25.09 -23.95
CA GLN A 324 -22.32 26.45 -24.47
C GLN A 324 -20.94 27.14 -24.45
N PRO A 325 -20.57 27.91 -25.49
CA PRO A 325 -19.26 28.53 -25.61
C PRO A 325 -19.14 29.78 -24.73
N CYS A 326 -17.98 29.95 -24.09
CA CYS A 326 -17.67 31.11 -23.24
C CYS A 326 -17.51 32.40 -24.06
N LYS A 327 -18.18 33.48 -23.62
CA LYS A 327 -17.76 34.87 -23.84
C LYS A 327 -16.92 35.33 -22.67
#